data_AF-A0A3Q0J733-F1
#
_entry.id   AF-A0A3Q0J733-F1
#
_cell.length_a   1.000
_cell.length_b   1.000
_cell.length_c   1.000
_cell.angle_alpha   90.00
_cell.angle_beta   90.00
_cell.angle_gamma   90.00
#
_symmetry.space_group_name_H-M   'P 1'
#
loop_
_entity.id
_entity.type
_entity.pdbx_description
1 polymer ?
#
loop_
_entity_poly.entity_id
_entity_poly.type
_entity_poly.pdbx_seq_one_letter_code
_entity_poly.pdbx_strand_id
1 'polypeptide(L)'
;MVVWCCSYKLQVDSKDPHHALKYLTRVCLLCDLTLMLAWSPEEAGEMIETYKVFENKPPDLIMEKQDVDPHSKLVSALTTIRSVNKTDATTLLSTFGSLEAIVKG
;
A
#
# COMPACT_ATOMS: atom_id res chain seq x y z
N MET A 1 8.85 17.06 -9.34
CA MET A 1 9.63 17.16 -10.59
C MET A 1 10.51 15.92 -10.68
N VAL A 2 10.27 15.05 -11.66
CA VAL A 2 10.79 13.68 -11.76
C VAL A 2 12.17 13.69 -12.44
N VAL A 3 13.21 13.13 -11.81
CA VAL A 3 14.52 12.93 -12.43
C VAL A 3 14.54 11.54 -13.08
N TRP A 4 14.58 11.50 -14.41
CA TRP A 4 14.59 10.30 -15.23
C TRP A 4 15.98 9.62 -15.23
N CYS A 5 16.02 8.28 -15.20
CA CYS A 5 17.24 7.50 -15.39
C CYS A 5 17.11 6.52 -16.57
N CYS A 6 16.74 7.03 -17.74
CA CYS A 6 16.59 6.21 -18.93
C CYS A 6 17.94 5.70 -19.45
N SER A 7 18.08 4.38 -19.65
CA SER A 7 19.15 3.82 -20.49
C SER A 7 19.21 4.60 -21.81
N TYR A 8 20.41 4.99 -22.22
CA TYR A 8 20.77 5.85 -23.37
C TYR A 8 20.38 7.34 -23.23
N LYS A 9 21.37 8.18 -22.89
CA LYS A 9 21.36 9.67 -22.94
C LYS A 9 20.67 10.48 -21.82
N LEU A 10 20.59 9.97 -20.60
CA LEU A 10 20.84 10.83 -19.43
C LEU A 10 22.13 10.38 -18.76
N GLN A 11 23.19 11.16 -18.97
CA GLN A 11 24.52 10.95 -18.40
C GLN A 11 24.46 10.97 -16.87
N VAL A 12 24.40 9.80 -16.25
CA VAL A 12 25.38 9.52 -15.20
C VAL A 12 26.65 9.12 -15.93
N ASP A 13 27.46 10.10 -16.34
CA ASP A 13 28.82 9.87 -16.85
C ASP A 13 29.74 9.50 -15.69
N SER A 14 29.39 8.43 -14.97
CA SER A 14 30.18 7.94 -13.87
C SER A 14 30.19 6.44 -13.91
N LYS A 15 31.40 5.88 -13.84
CA LYS A 15 31.65 4.44 -13.74
C LYS A 15 30.94 3.79 -12.54
N ASP A 16 30.43 4.60 -11.60
CA ASP A 16 29.68 4.13 -10.43
C ASP A 16 28.34 4.88 -10.25
N PRO A 17 27.21 4.29 -10.66
CA PRO A 17 25.89 4.91 -10.52
C PRO A 17 25.40 4.97 -9.06
N HIS A 18 25.95 4.14 -8.17
CA HIS A 18 25.54 4.09 -6.76
C HIS A 18 25.88 5.39 -6.02
N HIS A 19 27.06 5.97 -6.30
CA HIS A 19 27.45 7.23 -5.67
C HIS A 19 26.60 8.41 -6.14
N ALA A 20 26.29 8.47 -7.44
CA ALA A 20 25.44 9.52 -8.02
C ALA A 20 24.00 9.45 -7.48
N LEU A 21 23.43 8.24 -7.42
CA LEU A 21 22.10 8.02 -6.84
C LEU A 21 22.05 8.41 -5.37
N LYS A 22 23.04 8.02 -4.57
CA LYS A 22 23.09 8.38 -3.14
C LYS A 22 23.10 9.90 -2.93
N TYR A 23 23.82 10.63 -3.78
CA TYR A 23 23.84 12.09 -3.74
C TYR A 23 22.49 12.69 -4.16
N LEU A 24 21.92 12.23 -5.28
CA LEU A 24 20.62 12.68 -5.77
C LEU A 24 19.52 12.43 -4.75
N THR A 25 19.45 11.23 -4.15
CA THR A 25 18.49 10.92 -3.09
C THR A 25 18.64 11.88 -1.90
N ARG A 26 19.87 12.20 -1.49
CA ARG A 26 20.09 13.15 -0.39
C ARG A 26 19.60 14.56 -0.72
N VAL A 27 19.81 15.03 -1.96
CA VAL A 27 19.31 16.33 -2.41
C VAL A 27 17.78 16.33 -2.51
N CYS A 28 17.18 15.27 -3.05
CA CYS A 28 15.74 15.11 -3.13
C CYS A 28 15.07 15.16 -1.75
N LEU A 29 15.67 14.51 -0.74
CA LEU A 29 15.20 14.57 0.64
C LEU A 29 15.28 15.99 1.23
N LEU A 30 16.33 16.76 0.91
CA LEU A 30 16.48 18.13 1.39
C LEU A 30 15.52 19.12 0.70
N CYS A 31 15.08 18.80 -0.51
CA CYS A 31 14.21 19.65 -1.33
C CYS A 31 12.73 19.19 -1.32
N ASP A 32 12.35 18.21 -0.50
CA ASP A 32 11.01 17.59 -0.47
C ASP A 32 10.54 17.11 -1.86
N LEU A 33 11.46 16.53 -2.63
CA LEU A 33 11.18 15.98 -3.96
C LEU A 33 11.12 14.45 -3.93
N THR A 34 10.14 13.88 -4.63
CA THR A 34 10.08 12.43 -4.87
C THR A 34 10.92 12.06 -6.09
N LEU A 35 11.93 11.22 -5.88
CA LEU A 35 12.73 10.62 -6.95
C LEU A 35 12.05 9.33 -7.43
N MET A 36 11.87 9.17 -8.75
CA MET A 36 11.38 7.93 -9.35
C MET A 36 12.39 7.41 -10.37
N LEU A 37 12.71 6.13 -10.30
CA LEU A 37 13.68 5.47 -11.17
C LEU A 37 12.94 4.66 -12.23
N ALA A 38 13.35 4.77 -13.49
CA ALA A 38 12.83 4.00 -14.62
C ALA A 38 14.02 3.52 -15.46
N TRP A 39 14.01 2.28 -15.93
CA TRP A 39 15.15 1.64 -16.61
C TRP A 39 15.04 1.72 -18.13
N SER A 40 13.86 2.06 -18.64
CA SER A 40 13.54 2.23 -20.05
C SER A 40 12.65 3.46 -20.27
N PRO A 41 12.61 4.00 -21.50
CA PRO A 41 11.74 5.15 -21.80
C PRO A 41 10.26 4.75 -21.76
N GLU A 42 9.95 3.49 -22.03
CA GLU A 42 8.60 2.94 -21.94
C GLU A 42 8.10 2.93 -20.49
N GLU A 43 8.92 2.45 -19.54
CA GLU A 43 8.58 2.44 -18.10
C GLU A 43 8.36 3.87 -17.59
N ALA A 44 9.19 4.81 -18.02
CA ALA A 44 9.07 6.20 -17.62
C ALA A 44 7.79 6.85 -18.18
N GLY A 45 7.39 6.49 -19.41
CA GLY A 45 6.13 6.91 -20.02
C GLY A 45 4.92 6.37 -19.26
N GLU A 46 4.91 5.07 -18.98
CA GLU A 46 3.84 4.39 -18.22
C GLU A 46 3.70 4.97 -16.81
N MET A 47 4.81 5.26 -16.13
CA MET A 47 4.80 5.83 -14.79
C MET A 47 4.23 7.25 -14.78
N ILE A 48 4.50 8.08 -15.80
CA ILE A 48 3.90 9.41 -15.94
C ILE A 48 2.42 9.33 -16.29
N GLU A 49 2.04 8.44 -17.21
CA GLU A 49 0.64 8.21 -17.57
C GLU A 49 -0.17 7.78 -16.34
N THR A 50 0.38 6.84 -15.56
CA THR A 50 -0.16 6.43 -14.27
C THR A 50 -0.27 7.62 -13.34
N TYR A 51 0.81 8.37 -13.13
CA TYR A 51 0.78 9.55 -12.24
C TYR A 51 -0.34 10.54 -12.62
N LYS A 52 -0.51 10.79 -13.92
CA LYS A 52 -1.55 11.67 -14.47
C LYS A 52 -2.97 11.13 -14.26
N VAL A 53 -3.19 9.83 -14.41
CA VAL A 53 -4.48 9.19 -14.11
C VAL A 53 -4.79 9.27 -12.61
N PHE A 54 -3.77 9.18 -11.76
CA PHE A 54 -3.91 9.25 -10.31
C PHE A 54 -4.02 10.68 -9.75
N GLU A 55 -3.74 11.73 -10.53
CA GLU A 55 -4.02 13.13 -10.14
C GLU A 55 -5.51 13.37 -9.84
N ASN A 56 -6.40 12.64 -10.53
CA ASN A 56 -7.85 12.83 -10.43
C ASN A 56 -8.54 11.78 -9.54
N LYS A 57 -7.79 10.83 -8.96
CA LYS A 57 -8.37 9.81 -8.09
C LYS A 57 -8.35 10.30 -6.64
N PRO A 58 -9.50 10.35 -5.94
CA PRO A 58 -9.49 10.60 -4.50
C PRO A 58 -8.70 9.49 -3.78
N PRO A 59 -8.09 9.79 -2.62
CA PRO A 59 -7.24 8.87 -1.84
C PRO A 59 -7.98 7.66 -1.24
N ASP A 60 -9.23 7.40 -1.66
CA ASP A 60 -10.08 6.30 -1.19
C ASP A 60 -9.50 4.90 -1.44
N LEU A 61 -8.45 4.77 -2.26
CA LEU A 61 -7.74 3.50 -2.49
C LEU A 61 -6.69 3.17 -1.43
N ILE A 62 -6.34 4.11 -0.54
CA ILE A 62 -5.39 3.90 0.56
C ILE A 62 -6.13 3.67 1.89
N MET A 63 -7.43 3.94 1.93
CA MET A 63 -8.26 3.57 3.06
C MET A 63 -8.51 2.07 3.00
N GLU A 64 -8.02 1.35 4.00
CA GLU A 64 -8.45 -0.01 4.30
C GLU A 64 -9.99 -0.01 4.22
N LYS A 65 -10.56 -0.79 3.29
CA LYS A 65 -12.00 -1.01 3.22
C LYS A 65 -12.39 -1.70 4.52
N GLN A 66 -12.68 -0.92 5.56
CA GLN A 66 -13.31 -1.46 6.76
C GLN A 66 -14.65 -2.02 6.31
N ASP A 67 -14.77 -3.35 6.36
CA ASP A 67 -16.05 -4.03 6.30
C ASP A 67 -17.01 -3.29 7.26
N VAL A 68 -18.07 -2.71 6.72
CA VAL A 68 -18.96 -1.77 7.43
C VAL A 68 -19.81 -2.52 8.47
N ASP A 69 -19.90 -3.84 8.38
CA ASP A 69 -20.75 -4.65 9.22
C ASP A 69 -20.03 -5.09 10.52
N PRO A 70 -20.45 -4.59 11.70
CA PRO A 70 -19.88 -5.01 12.98
C PRO A 70 -20.02 -6.52 13.21
N HIS A 71 -21.06 -7.14 12.64
CA HIS A 71 -21.25 -8.58 12.67
C HIS A 71 -20.16 -9.33 11.86
N SER A 72 -19.74 -8.81 10.70
CA SER A 72 -18.67 -9.41 9.89
C SER A 72 -17.31 -9.32 10.62
N LYS A 73 -17.03 -8.20 11.29
CA LYS A 73 -15.84 -8.02 12.13
C LYS A 73 -15.79 -9.03 13.28
N LEU A 74 -16.92 -9.25 13.96
CA LEU A 74 -17.01 -10.21 15.06
C LEU A 74 -16.82 -11.66 14.58
N VAL A 75 -17.44 -12.03 13.46
CA VAL A 75 -17.25 -13.36 12.85
C VAL A 75 -15.78 -13.56 12.46
N SER A 76 -15.16 -12.57 11.81
CA SER A 76 -13.74 -12.61 11.43
C SER A 76 -12.80 -12.77 12.64
N ALA A 77 -13.05 -12.01 13.70
CA ALA A 77 -12.28 -12.09 14.95
C ALA A 77 -12.40 -13.47 15.62
N LEU A 78 -13.60 -14.05 15.65
CA LEU A 78 -13.83 -15.39 16.20
C LEU A 78 -13.16 -16.48 15.34
N THR A 79 -13.22 -16.36 14.01
CA THR A 79 -12.57 -17.30 13.08
C THR A 79 -11.05 -17.19 13.02
N THR A 80 -10.44 -16.20 13.70
CA THR A 80 -8.98 -16.14 13.88
C THR A 80 -8.49 -17.28 14.78
N ILE A 81 -9.36 -17.83 15.62
CA ILE A 81 -9.07 -19.00 16.44
C ILE A 81 -9.15 -20.24 15.55
N ARG A 82 -8.04 -20.99 15.45
CA ARG A 82 -7.88 -22.15 14.55
C ARG A 82 -8.99 -23.22 14.67
N SER A 83 -9.71 -23.25 15.79
CA SER A 83 -10.76 -24.22 16.08
C SER A 83 -12.19 -23.72 15.80
N VAL A 84 -12.37 -22.46 15.37
CA VAL A 84 -13.69 -21.84 15.21
C VAL A 84 -13.94 -21.57 13.74
N ASN A 85 -14.98 -22.19 13.18
CA ASN A 85 -15.37 -21.95 11.79
C ASN A 85 -16.41 -20.80 11.69
N LYS A 86 -16.69 -20.32 10.48
CA LYS A 86 -17.67 -19.23 10.25
C LYS A 86 -19.05 -19.58 10.82
N THR A 87 -19.47 -20.84 10.67
CA THR A 87 -20.75 -21.35 11.18
C THR A 87 -20.80 -21.33 12.70
N ASP A 88 -19.72 -21.76 13.36
CA ASP A 88 -19.63 -21.78 14.83
C ASP A 88 -19.62 -20.35 15.39
N ALA A 89 -18.89 -19.44 14.75
CA ALA A 89 -18.87 -18.03 15.11
C ALA A 89 -20.27 -17.40 15.00
N THR A 90 -21.04 -17.70 13.95
CA THR A 90 -22.43 -17.23 13.81
C THR A 90 -23.36 -17.79 14.89
N THR A 91 -23.21 -19.07 15.25
CA THR A 91 -24.03 -19.70 16.30
C THR A 91 -23.68 -19.16 17.69
N LEU A 92 -22.41 -18.91 17.98
CA LEU A 92 -21.98 -18.30 19.23
C LEU A 92 -22.51 -16.86 19.36
N LEU A 93 -22.45 -16.08 18.28
CA LEU A 93 -22.99 -14.72 18.27
C LEU A 93 -24.51 -14.70 18.42
N SER A 94 -25.25 -15.66 17.85
CA SER A 94 -26.71 -15.75 18.04
C SER A 94 -27.11 -16.23 19.44
N THR A 95 -26.29 -17.08 20.07
CA THR A 95 -26.57 -17.65 21.40
C THR A 95 -26.21 -16.67 22.52
N PHE A 96 -25.05 -16.02 22.44
CA PHE A 96 -24.53 -15.16 23.51
C PHE A 96 -24.75 -13.66 23.26
N GLY A 97 -25.05 -13.25 22.03
CA GLY A 97 -25.39 -11.87 21.65
C GLY A 97 -24.25 -10.85 21.70
N SER A 98 -23.23 -11.06 22.54
CA SER A 98 -22.07 -10.17 22.68
C SER A 98 -20.78 -10.94 22.95
N LEU A 99 -19.64 -10.35 22.57
CA LEU A 99 -18.32 -10.95 22.80
C LEU A 99 -17.99 -11.05 24.30
N GLU A 100 -18.49 -10.12 25.12
CA GLU A 100 -18.33 -10.15 26.58
C GLU A 100 -19.01 -11.38 27.20
N ALA A 101 -20.22 -11.71 26.74
CA ALA A 101 -20.93 -12.89 27.21
C ALA A 101 -20.25 -14.20 26.80
N ILE A 102 -19.54 -14.23 25.66
CA ILE A 102 -18.75 -15.40 25.22
C ILE A 102 -17.50 -15.57 26.11
N VAL A 103 -16.85 -14.48 26.52
CA VAL A 103 -15.62 -14.52 27.34
C VAL A 103 -15.93 -14.83 28.82
N LYS A 104 -17.11 -14.44 29.31
CA LYS A 104 -17.55 -14.67 30.69
C LYS A 104 -18.35 -15.97 30.89
N GLY A 105 -18.77 -16.61 29.80
CA GLY A 105 -19.58 -17.83 29.79
C GLY A 105 -18.82 -19.08 30.18
#